data_AF-X5S7P1-F1
#
_entry.id   AF-X5S7P1-F1
#
_cell.length_a   1.000
_cell.length_b   1.000
_cell.length_c   1.000
_cell.angle_alpha   90.00
_cell.angle_beta   90.00
_cell.angle_gamma   90.00
#
_symmetry.space_group_name_H-M   'P 1'
#
loop_
_entity.id
_entity.type
_entity.pdbx_description
1 polymer ?
#
loop_
_entity_poly.entity_id
_entity_poly.type
_entity_poly.pdbx_seq_one_letter_code
_entity_poly.pdbx_strand_id
1 'polypeptide(L)'
;MSSNGRSRLALVAAGIGGTAVAGFGFAFGRDIYKKTKKNVELIALLLAAVFCPFIGGRGLVRGHDRGIFGTIFLTVLGSVLLIVAGFCAATLLLFGVLVMFNDGNAHSPLRFALVGGFVVTAIIAMIGLVAGVVQRPKRLKVIAVAKFNDRFLKENGFQETDGDDITHHDANGQMLRFLEGHPDRLVFLAVGRRGKRAFIDLDQDGRMVSYSGIA
;
A
#
# COMPACT_ATOMS: atom_id res chain seq x y z
N MET A 1 -6.00 16.04 20.74
CA MET A 1 -4.88 15.60 19.87
C MET A 1 -5.36 14.45 19.01
N SER A 2 -5.30 14.62 17.69
CA SER A 2 -5.90 13.71 16.70
C SER A 2 -4.96 12.55 16.37
N SER A 3 -5.22 11.37 16.93
CA SER A 3 -4.58 10.11 16.53
C SER A 3 -5.36 9.50 15.36
N ASN A 4 -4.83 9.69 14.15
CA ASN A 4 -5.35 9.12 12.91
C ASN A 4 -4.71 7.73 12.67
N GLY A 5 -4.82 6.84 13.67
CA GLY A 5 -4.22 5.51 13.67
C GLY A 5 -5.13 4.49 13.02
N ARG A 6 -4.73 3.93 11.88
CA ARG A 6 -5.41 2.77 11.28
C ARG A 6 -5.18 1.56 12.19
N SER A 7 -6.26 0.89 12.61
CA SER A 7 -6.22 -0.31 13.46
C SER A 7 -5.26 -1.37 12.92
N ARG A 8 -4.34 -1.84 13.78
CA ARG A 8 -3.27 -2.80 13.43
C ARG A 8 -3.83 -4.17 13.01
N LEU A 9 -5.02 -4.53 13.51
CA LEU A 9 -5.73 -5.77 13.15
C LEU A 9 -6.13 -5.80 11.66
N ALA A 10 -6.55 -4.66 11.11
CA ALA A 10 -6.88 -4.52 9.70
C ALA A 10 -5.65 -4.66 8.78
N LEU A 11 -4.45 -4.39 9.32
CA LEU A 11 -3.18 -4.47 8.59
C LEU A 11 -2.62 -5.89 8.56
N VAL A 12 -2.73 -6.63 9.67
CA VAL A 12 -2.25 -8.02 9.81
C VAL A 12 -3.05 -8.97 8.91
N ALA A 13 -4.38 -8.80 8.83
CA ALA A 13 -5.22 -9.58 7.92
C ALA A 13 -4.89 -9.36 6.42
N ALA A 14 -4.30 -8.21 6.07
CA ALA A 14 -3.91 -7.87 4.70
C ALA A 14 -2.48 -8.32 4.31
N GLY A 15 -1.64 -8.70 5.28
CA GLY A 15 -0.20 -8.93 5.09
C GLY A 15 0.24 -10.35 4.71
N ILE A 16 -0.65 -11.34 4.83
CA ILE A 16 -0.29 -12.77 4.78
C ILE A 16 0.08 -13.25 3.35
N GLY A 17 -0.20 -12.49 2.30
CA GLY A 17 0.15 -12.84 0.90
C GLY A 17 1.56 -12.46 0.43
N GLY A 18 2.36 -11.73 1.22
CA GLY A 18 3.61 -11.08 0.76
C GLY A 18 4.92 -11.87 0.95
N THR A 19 4.90 -12.95 1.74
CA THR A 19 6.13 -13.58 2.26
C THR A 19 6.88 -14.44 1.24
N ALA A 20 6.17 -15.04 0.25
CA ALA A 20 6.79 -15.85 -0.79
C ALA A 20 7.58 -15.03 -1.83
N VAL A 21 7.19 -13.78 -2.10
CA VAL A 21 7.84 -12.89 -3.08
C VAL A 21 9.15 -12.30 -2.52
N ALA A 22 9.23 -12.12 -1.20
CA ALA A 22 10.39 -11.55 -0.53
C ALA A 22 11.64 -12.47 -0.58
N GLY A 23 11.45 -13.80 -0.52
CA GLY A 23 12.55 -14.78 -0.55
C GLY A 23 13.26 -14.87 -1.91
N PHE A 24 12.50 -14.80 -3.01
CA PHE A 24 13.07 -14.78 -4.37
C PHE A 24 13.80 -13.47 -4.67
N GLY A 25 13.27 -12.32 -4.21
CA GLY A 25 13.89 -11.01 -4.42
C GLY A 25 15.24 -10.84 -3.70
N PHE A 26 15.41 -11.45 -2.53
CA PHE A 26 16.63 -11.34 -1.73
C PHE A 26 17.82 -12.12 -2.32
N ALA A 27 17.59 -13.32 -2.84
CA ALA A 27 18.62 -14.13 -3.50
C ALA A 27 19.08 -13.50 -4.82
N PHE A 28 18.13 -12.99 -5.62
CA PHE A 28 18.42 -12.28 -6.87
C PHE A 28 19.14 -10.94 -6.61
N GLY A 29 18.76 -10.23 -5.55
CA GLY A 29 19.38 -8.95 -5.16
C GLY A 29 20.85 -9.07 -4.75
N ARG A 30 21.26 -10.18 -4.12
CA ARG A 30 22.65 -10.39 -3.69
C ARG A 30 23.63 -10.58 -4.85
N ASP A 31 23.20 -11.25 -5.92
CA ASP A 31 24.03 -11.44 -7.13
C ASP A 31 24.06 -10.20 -8.02
N ILE A 32 22.92 -9.50 -8.13
CA ILE A 32 22.87 -8.19 -8.79
C ILE A 32 23.77 -7.19 -8.07
N TYR A 33 23.75 -7.13 -6.72
CA TYR A 33 24.55 -6.20 -5.93
C TYR A 33 26.06 -6.27 -6.21
N LYS A 34 26.62 -7.47 -6.35
CA LYS A 34 28.06 -7.65 -6.65
C LYS A 34 28.46 -7.16 -8.04
N LYS A 35 27.58 -7.26 -9.05
CA LYS A 35 27.81 -6.73 -10.41
C LYS A 35 27.41 -5.25 -10.56
N THR A 36 26.51 -4.75 -9.71
CA THR A 36 25.86 -3.42 -9.82
C THR A 36 26.65 -2.29 -9.19
N LYS A 37 27.62 -2.57 -8.30
CA LYS A 37 28.39 -1.52 -7.61
C LYS A 37 29.08 -0.51 -8.55
N LYS A 38 29.33 -0.87 -9.82
CA LYS A 38 29.88 0.04 -10.85
C LYS A 38 28.83 0.85 -11.63
N ASN A 39 27.56 0.44 -11.65
CA ASN A 39 26.49 1.02 -12.49
C ASN A 39 25.21 1.33 -11.70
N VAL A 40 25.35 1.62 -10.39
CA VAL A 40 24.22 1.86 -9.48
C VAL A 40 23.31 2.96 -10.01
N GLU A 41 23.89 4.03 -10.55
CA GLU A 41 23.15 5.17 -11.09
C GLU A 41 22.27 4.78 -12.28
N LEU A 42 22.80 3.99 -13.22
CA LEU A 42 22.08 3.59 -14.41
C LEU A 42 20.94 2.59 -14.10
N ILE A 43 21.17 1.71 -13.12
CA ILE A 43 20.13 0.80 -12.62
C ILE A 43 19.05 1.57 -11.85
N ALA A 44 19.42 2.52 -11.00
CA ALA A 44 18.46 3.37 -10.31
C ALA A 44 17.63 4.20 -11.30
N LEU A 45 18.26 4.73 -12.35
CA LEU A 45 17.59 5.48 -13.40
C LEU A 45 16.61 4.59 -14.20
N LEU A 46 17.00 3.36 -14.52
CA LEU A 46 16.12 2.37 -15.17
C LEU A 46 14.92 2.02 -14.31
N LEU A 47 15.16 1.74 -13.03
CA LEU A 47 14.09 1.47 -12.07
C LEU A 47 13.16 2.68 -11.94
N ALA A 48 13.69 3.90 -11.85
CA ALA A 48 12.88 5.11 -11.79
C ALA A 48 12.03 5.31 -13.06
N ALA A 49 12.61 5.09 -14.24
CA ALA A 49 11.90 5.21 -15.52
C ALA A 49 10.72 4.23 -15.66
N VAL A 50 10.77 3.09 -14.97
CA VAL A 50 9.70 2.07 -15.03
C VAL A 50 8.75 2.18 -13.85
N PHE A 51 9.25 2.20 -12.62
CA PHE A 51 8.41 2.12 -11.43
C PHE A 51 7.70 3.43 -11.12
N CYS A 52 8.36 4.59 -11.30
CA CYS A 52 7.72 5.88 -10.99
C CYS A 52 6.46 6.14 -11.83
N PRO A 53 6.47 6.00 -13.16
CA PRO A 53 5.25 6.25 -13.95
C PRO A 53 4.19 5.17 -13.72
N PHE A 54 4.58 3.91 -13.49
CA PHE A 54 3.63 2.85 -13.13
C PHE A 54 2.93 3.13 -11.80
N ILE A 55 3.69 3.45 -10.75
CA ILE A 55 3.15 3.77 -9.42
C ILE A 55 2.31 5.04 -9.49
N GLY A 56 2.77 6.05 -10.23
CA GLY A 56 2.04 7.29 -10.47
C GLY A 56 0.68 7.03 -11.12
N GLY A 57 0.66 6.37 -12.29
CA GLY A 57 -0.57 6.00 -13.00
C GLY A 57 -1.53 5.16 -12.16
N ARG A 58 -1.00 4.16 -11.44
CA ARG A 58 -1.80 3.33 -10.52
C ARG A 58 -2.38 4.13 -9.37
N GLY A 59 -1.61 5.07 -8.82
CA GLY A 59 -2.00 5.92 -7.70
C GLY A 59 -3.19 6.81 -8.02
N LEU A 60 -3.32 7.30 -9.26
CA LEU A 60 -4.40 8.20 -9.67
C LEU A 60 -5.79 7.59 -9.50
N VAL A 61 -5.95 6.29 -9.78
CA VAL A 61 -7.27 5.66 -9.95
C VAL A 61 -7.57 4.53 -8.95
N ARG A 62 -6.58 4.05 -8.18
CA ARG A 62 -6.77 2.94 -7.23
C ARG A 62 -7.78 3.24 -6.11
N GLY A 63 -8.17 4.50 -5.92
CA GLY A 63 -9.10 4.96 -4.88
C GLY A 63 -8.44 4.95 -3.50
N HIS A 64 -8.53 6.05 -2.76
CA HIS A 64 -7.87 6.21 -1.46
C HIS A 64 -8.87 6.62 -0.39
N ASP A 65 -8.75 6.02 0.80
CA ASP A 65 -9.45 6.54 1.98
C ASP A 65 -8.61 7.65 2.60
N ARG A 66 -8.73 8.83 2.01
CA ARG A 66 -8.07 10.07 2.41
C ARG A 66 -9.14 11.17 2.35
N GLY A 67 -9.07 12.14 3.26
CA GLY A 67 -9.89 13.36 3.15
C GLY A 67 -9.62 14.12 1.84
N ILE A 68 -10.43 15.15 1.56
CA ILE A 68 -10.35 15.93 0.30
C ILE A 68 -8.92 16.42 0.03
N PHE A 69 -8.28 17.04 1.03
CA PHE A 69 -6.89 17.51 0.93
C PHE A 69 -5.88 16.39 0.68
N GLY A 70 -6.02 15.26 1.36
CA GLY A 70 -5.15 14.09 1.16
C GLY A 70 -5.35 13.45 -0.22
N THR A 71 -6.55 13.53 -0.78
CA THR A 71 -6.82 13.05 -2.14
C THR A 71 -6.12 13.96 -3.15
N ILE A 72 -6.31 15.27 -3.07
CA ILE A 72 -5.71 16.22 -4.02
C ILE A 72 -4.18 16.19 -3.94
N PHE A 73 -3.61 16.35 -2.74
CA PHE A 73 -2.15 16.52 -2.60
C PHE A 73 -1.38 15.20 -2.72
N LEU A 74 -1.81 14.14 -2.04
CA LEU A 74 -1.05 12.87 -2.04
C LEU A 74 -1.43 11.94 -3.19
N THR A 75 -2.60 12.12 -3.82
CA THR A 75 -3.06 11.22 -4.88
C THR A 75 -2.91 11.86 -6.24
N VAL A 76 -3.33 13.11 -6.43
CA VAL A 76 -3.18 13.76 -7.73
C VAL A 76 -1.76 14.31 -7.88
N LEU A 77 -1.35 15.24 -7.02
CA LEU A 77 -0.05 15.89 -7.13
C LEU A 77 1.10 14.89 -6.97
N GLY A 78 1.04 14.04 -5.93
CA GLY A 78 2.05 12.99 -5.72
C GLY A 78 2.20 12.03 -6.90
N SER A 79 1.10 11.57 -7.50
CA SER A 79 1.16 10.68 -8.67
C SER A 79 1.66 11.38 -9.93
N VAL A 80 1.26 12.64 -10.15
CA VAL A 80 1.76 13.43 -11.28
C VAL A 80 3.26 13.66 -11.16
N LEU A 81 3.76 14.02 -9.97
CA LEU A 81 5.19 14.18 -9.72
C LEU A 81 5.98 12.90 -9.98
N LEU A 82 5.44 11.73 -9.61
CA LEU A 82 6.06 10.44 -9.92
C LEU A 82 6.10 10.16 -11.43
N ILE A 83 5.04 10.49 -12.18
CA ILE A 83 5.04 10.36 -13.65
C ILE A 83 6.09 11.27 -14.27
N VAL A 84 6.19 12.53 -13.81
CA VAL A 84 7.18 13.49 -14.29
C VAL A 84 8.60 13.02 -13.97
N ALA A 85 8.86 12.53 -12.76
CA ALA A 85 10.16 11.96 -12.40
C ALA A 85 10.52 10.75 -13.27
N GLY A 86 9.54 9.88 -13.55
CA GLY A 86 9.67 8.77 -14.49
C GLY A 86 10.03 9.22 -15.91
N PHE A 87 9.34 10.25 -16.40
CA PHE A 87 9.59 10.85 -17.71
C PHE A 87 11.01 11.42 -17.82
N CYS A 88 11.47 12.16 -16.81
CA CYS A 88 12.83 12.67 -16.76
C CYS A 88 13.86 11.52 -16.80
N ALA A 89 13.63 10.47 -16.02
CA ALA A 89 14.51 9.30 -15.99
C ALA A 89 14.55 8.55 -17.33
N ALA A 90 13.40 8.34 -17.97
CA ALA A 90 13.29 7.69 -19.27
C ALA A 90 13.98 8.52 -20.38
N THR A 91 13.81 9.85 -20.35
CA THR A 91 14.44 10.77 -21.29
C THR A 91 15.96 10.76 -21.14
N LEU A 92 16.47 10.81 -19.91
CA LEU A 92 17.92 10.76 -19.65
C LEU A 92 18.54 9.43 -20.11
N LEU A 93 17.86 8.30 -19.88
CA LEU A 93 18.31 6.99 -20.37
C LEU A 93 18.39 6.96 -21.90
N LEU A 94 17.29 7.32 -22.56
CA LEU A 94 17.23 7.29 -24.03
C LEU A 94 18.23 8.27 -24.65
N PHE A 95 18.42 9.44 -24.04
CA PHE A 95 19.45 10.37 -24.46
C PHE A 95 20.85 9.75 -24.36
N GLY A 96 21.18 9.13 -23.23
CA GLY A 96 22.47 8.44 -23.05
C GLY A 96 22.70 7.34 -24.08
N VAL A 97 21.68 6.53 -24.37
CA VAL A 97 21.74 5.49 -25.43
C VAL A 97 21.95 6.13 -26.80
N LEU A 98 21.15 7.12 -27.18
CA LEU A 98 21.24 7.74 -28.51
C LEU A 98 22.58 8.43 -28.76
N VAL A 99 23.18 9.05 -27.74
CA VAL A 99 24.50 9.67 -27.83
C VAL A 99 25.60 8.62 -28.02
N MET A 100 25.51 7.49 -27.31
CA MET A 100 26.50 6.40 -27.40
C MET A 100 26.42 5.62 -28.71
N PHE A 101 25.22 5.40 -29.25
CA PHE A 101 25.02 4.55 -30.43
C PHE A 101 25.20 5.28 -31.77
N ASN A 102 25.14 6.60 -31.78
CA ASN A 102 25.16 7.36 -33.03
C ASN A 102 26.40 8.25 -33.19
N ASP A 103 27.48 8.01 -32.45
CA ASP A 103 28.75 8.77 -32.50
C ASP A 103 28.55 10.31 -32.50
N GLY A 104 27.48 10.81 -31.90
CA GLY A 104 27.10 12.23 -31.94
C GLY A 104 26.49 12.74 -33.27
N ASN A 105 26.35 11.90 -34.30
CA ASN A 105 25.79 12.23 -35.63
C ASN A 105 24.26 12.33 -35.68
N ALA A 106 23.57 12.29 -34.53
CA ALA A 106 22.13 12.52 -34.51
C ALA A 106 21.86 14.00 -34.75
N HIS A 107 21.13 14.36 -35.81
CA HIS A 107 20.76 15.76 -36.05
C HIS A 107 19.91 16.39 -34.93
N SER A 108 19.38 15.60 -33.97
CA SER A 108 18.81 16.10 -32.71
C SER A 108 18.53 14.98 -31.68
N PRO A 109 19.56 14.45 -30.98
CA PRO A 109 19.39 13.31 -30.05
C PRO A 109 18.41 13.61 -28.92
N LEU A 110 18.38 14.87 -28.45
CA LEU A 110 17.46 15.31 -27.40
C LEU A 110 15.99 15.21 -27.81
N ARG A 111 15.64 15.55 -29.06
CA ARG A 111 14.25 15.51 -29.53
C ARG A 111 13.72 14.08 -29.58
N PHE A 112 14.53 13.16 -30.11
CA PHE A 112 14.20 11.74 -30.11
C PHE A 112 14.10 11.16 -28.70
N ALA A 113 15.00 11.55 -27.79
CA ALA A 113 14.95 11.15 -26.39
C ALA A 113 13.68 11.64 -25.68
N LEU A 114 13.25 12.89 -25.94
CA LEU A 114 12.02 13.45 -25.38
C LEU A 114 10.77 12.72 -25.88
N VAL A 115 10.65 12.52 -27.19
CA VAL A 115 9.50 11.81 -27.78
C VAL A 115 9.48 10.36 -27.32
N GLY A 116 10.62 9.66 -27.39
CA GLY A 116 10.73 8.28 -26.92
C GLY A 116 10.44 8.15 -25.43
N GLY A 117 10.99 9.05 -24.61
CA GLY A 117 10.78 9.09 -23.17
C GLY A 117 9.31 9.34 -22.82
N PHE A 118 8.63 10.19 -23.60
CA PHE A 118 7.20 10.46 -23.44
C PHE A 118 6.38 9.22 -23.77
N VAL A 119 6.63 8.57 -24.92
CA VAL A 119 5.91 7.36 -25.35
C VAL A 119 6.07 6.24 -24.33
N VAL A 120 7.30 5.94 -23.90
CA VAL A 120 7.59 4.91 -22.89
C VAL A 120 6.87 5.22 -21.59
N THR A 121 6.98 6.46 -21.11
CA THR A 121 6.32 6.89 -19.86
C THR A 121 4.80 6.78 -19.95
N ALA A 122 4.20 7.21 -21.07
CA ALA A 122 2.76 7.15 -21.30
C ALA A 122 2.25 5.71 -21.28
N ILE A 123 2.93 4.78 -21.95
CA ILE A 123 2.58 3.36 -21.97
C ILE A 123 2.62 2.78 -20.55
N ILE A 124 3.72 3.02 -19.82
CA ILE A 124 3.89 2.46 -18.47
C ILE A 124 2.87 3.07 -17.48
N ALA A 125 2.62 4.37 -17.57
CA ALA A 125 1.60 5.04 -16.77
C ALA A 125 0.20 4.50 -17.07
N MET A 126 -0.11 4.23 -18.34
CA MET A 126 -1.38 3.63 -18.77
C MET A 126 -1.57 2.23 -18.19
N ILE A 127 -0.53 1.38 -18.21
CA ILE A 127 -0.54 0.07 -17.56
C ILE A 127 -0.82 0.23 -16.05
N GLY A 128 -0.16 1.18 -15.41
CA GLY A 128 -0.40 1.52 -14.00
C GLY A 128 -1.86 1.91 -13.75
N LEU A 129 -2.43 2.77 -14.60
CA LEU A 129 -3.81 3.21 -14.52
C LEU A 129 -4.79 2.04 -14.62
N VAL A 130 -4.64 1.18 -15.64
CA VAL A 130 -5.48 -0.03 -15.79
C VAL A 130 -5.39 -0.92 -14.54
N ALA A 131 -4.18 -1.19 -14.05
CA ALA A 131 -3.99 -1.95 -12.82
C ALA A 131 -4.68 -1.30 -11.60
N GLY A 132 -4.67 0.03 -11.53
CA GLY A 132 -5.35 0.78 -10.48
C GLY A 132 -6.87 0.66 -10.56
N VAL A 133 -7.46 0.75 -11.76
CA VAL A 133 -8.91 0.58 -11.98
C VAL A 133 -9.37 -0.82 -11.57
N VAL A 134 -8.63 -1.86 -11.98
CA VAL A 134 -8.94 -3.25 -11.63
C VAL A 134 -8.88 -3.49 -10.12
N GLN A 135 -7.96 -2.81 -9.41
CA GLN A 135 -7.82 -2.94 -7.95
C GLN A 135 -8.83 -2.12 -7.15
N ARG A 136 -9.41 -1.08 -7.76
CA ARG A 136 -10.33 -0.13 -7.11
C ARG A 136 -11.51 -0.82 -6.39
N PRO A 137 -12.31 -1.73 -6.99
CA PRO A 137 -13.49 -2.28 -6.32
C PRO A 137 -13.12 -3.06 -5.06
N LYS A 138 -12.09 -3.92 -5.13
CA LYS A 138 -11.61 -4.69 -3.98
C LYS A 138 -11.17 -3.77 -2.84
N ARG A 139 -10.48 -2.68 -3.18
CA ARG A 139 -9.99 -1.73 -2.17
C ARG A 139 -11.12 -0.93 -1.54
N LEU A 140 -12.10 -0.48 -2.32
CA LEU A 140 -13.27 0.22 -1.80
C LEU A 140 -14.08 -0.67 -0.87
N LYS A 141 -14.22 -1.97 -1.17
CA LYS A 141 -14.85 -2.94 -0.26
C LYS A 141 -14.10 -3.02 1.08
N VAL A 142 -12.77 -3.18 1.06
CA VAL A 142 -11.95 -3.21 2.28
C VAL A 142 -12.08 -1.92 3.09
N ILE A 143 -12.10 -0.76 2.42
CA ILE A 143 -12.30 0.54 3.07
C ILE A 143 -13.68 0.62 3.73
N ALA A 144 -14.73 0.17 3.03
CA ALA A 144 -16.09 0.18 3.56
C ALA A 144 -16.23 -0.72 4.79
N VAL A 145 -15.67 -1.94 4.75
CA VAL A 145 -15.63 -2.87 5.89
C VAL A 145 -14.87 -2.27 7.06
N ALA A 146 -13.70 -1.66 6.81
CA ALA A 146 -12.93 -1.00 7.86
C ALA A 146 -13.70 0.14 8.53
N LYS A 147 -14.40 0.98 7.76
CA LYS A 147 -15.25 2.06 8.30
C LYS A 147 -16.44 1.54 9.09
N PHE A 148 -17.04 0.44 8.63
CA PHE A 148 -18.13 -0.22 9.35
C PHE A 148 -17.65 -0.75 10.70
N ASN A 149 -16.50 -1.43 10.72
CA ASN A 149 -15.92 -1.98 11.94
C ASN A 149 -15.47 -0.89 12.92
N ASP A 150 -14.84 0.19 12.44
CA ASP A 150 -14.49 1.35 13.26
C ASP A 150 -15.73 1.98 13.92
N ARG A 151 -16.83 2.08 13.18
CA ARG A 151 -18.11 2.55 13.72
C ARG A 151 -18.66 1.59 14.77
N PHE A 152 -18.71 0.29 14.47
CA PHE A 152 -19.17 -0.73 15.40
C PHE A 152 -18.41 -0.67 16.73
N LEU A 153 -17.08 -0.59 16.69
CA LEU A 153 -16.25 -0.50 17.89
C LEU A 153 -16.58 0.77 18.70
N LYS A 154 -16.70 1.92 18.04
CA LYS A 154 -17.06 3.19 18.70
C LYS A 154 -18.46 3.15 19.33
N GLU A 155 -19.45 2.63 18.62
CA GLU A 155 -20.83 2.50 19.11
C GLU A 155 -20.94 1.52 20.28
N ASN A 156 -20.12 0.46 20.30
CA ASN A 156 -20.04 -0.49 21.40
C ASN A 156 -19.02 -0.09 22.49
N GLY A 157 -18.54 1.16 22.50
CA GLY A 157 -17.69 1.70 23.56
C GLY A 157 -16.29 1.08 23.66
N PHE A 158 -15.79 0.45 22.59
CA PHE A 158 -14.44 -0.10 22.58
C PHE A 158 -13.39 0.99 22.53
N GLN A 159 -12.35 0.84 23.36
CA GLN A 159 -11.17 1.70 23.35
C GLN A 159 -9.93 0.85 23.07
N GLU A 160 -9.24 1.10 21.96
CA GLU A 160 -7.95 0.45 21.67
C GLU A 160 -6.87 1.01 22.60
N THR A 161 -6.01 0.12 23.11
CA THR A 161 -4.83 0.48 23.91
C THR A 161 -3.56 0.12 23.15
N ASP A 162 -2.50 0.92 23.30
CA ASP A 162 -1.19 0.67 22.67
C ASP A 162 -0.36 -0.43 23.36
N GLY A 163 -0.98 -1.22 24.25
CA GLY A 163 -0.32 -2.26 25.04
C GLY A 163 -0.34 -3.63 24.37
N ASP A 164 0.70 -4.43 24.63
CA ASP A 164 0.80 -5.81 24.13
C ASP A 164 -0.02 -6.82 24.95
N ASP A 165 -0.21 -6.56 26.24
CA ASP A 165 -0.97 -7.44 27.14
C ASP A 165 -2.45 -7.07 27.26
N ILE A 166 -2.77 -5.78 27.21
CA ILE A 166 -4.13 -5.26 27.15
C ILE A 166 -4.23 -4.51 25.83
N THR A 167 -5.09 -5.00 24.96
CA THR A 167 -5.24 -4.49 23.60
C THR A 167 -6.48 -3.60 23.46
N HIS A 168 -7.51 -3.86 24.27
CA HIS A 168 -8.78 -3.14 24.19
C HIS A 168 -9.44 -3.04 25.57
N HIS A 169 -10.27 -2.01 25.75
CA HIS A 169 -11.30 -1.97 26.78
C HIS A 169 -12.68 -2.08 26.14
N ASP A 170 -13.61 -2.81 26.78
CA ASP A 170 -15.02 -2.83 26.39
C ASP A 170 -15.80 -1.62 26.97
N ALA A 171 -17.09 -1.49 26.62
CA ALA A 171 -17.97 -0.44 27.15
C ALA A 171 -18.07 -0.42 28.70
N ASN A 172 -17.82 -1.56 29.36
CA ASN A 172 -17.86 -1.68 30.82
C ASN A 172 -16.49 -1.40 31.46
N GLY A 173 -15.48 -1.02 30.67
CA GLY A 173 -14.10 -0.82 31.11
C GLY A 173 -13.30 -2.10 31.32
N GLN A 174 -13.84 -3.27 30.95
CA GLN A 174 -13.11 -4.54 31.07
C GLN A 174 -11.93 -4.57 30.11
N MET A 175 -10.77 -4.92 30.65
CA MET A 175 -9.55 -5.17 29.89
C MET A 175 -9.64 -6.45 29.07
N LEU A 176 -9.43 -6.33 27.77
CA LEU A 176 -9.46 -7.39 26.78
C LEU A 176 -8.11 -7.52 26.07
N ARG A 177 -7.66 -8.77 25.94
CA ARG A 177 -6.50 -9.14 25.13
C ARG A 177 -6.97 -9.89 23.89
N PHE A 178 -6.65 -9.38 22.71
CA PHE A 178 -6.87 -10.09 21.46
C PHE A 178 -6.04 -11.38 21.48
N LEU A 179 -6.69 -12.51 21.23
CA LEU A 179 -6.03 -13.81 21.12
C LEU A 179 -5.86 -14.19 19.65
N GLU A 180 -6.99 -14.38 18.97
CA GLU A 180 -7.04 -15.03 17.66
C GLU A 180 -8.17 -14.46 16.81
N GLY A 181 -7.97 -14.48 15.49
CA GLY A 181 -8.99 -14.10 14.51
C GLY A 181 -9.34 -15.29 13.62
N HIS A 182 -10.61 -15.67 13.62
CA HIS A 182 -11.18 -16.66 12.71
C HIS A 182 -11.97 -15.95 11.59
N PRO A 183 -12.32 -16.66 10.50
CA PRO A 183 -13.12 -16.08 9.42
C PRO A 183 -14.49 -15.55 9.87
N ASP A 184 -15.08 -16.16 10.91
CA ASP A 184 -16.43 -15.87 11.42
C ASP A 184 -16.45 -15.12 12.76
N ARG A 185 -15.31 -14.98 13.46
CA ARG A 185 -15.26 -14.31 14.76
C ARG A 185 -13.86 -13.87 15.18
N LEU A 186 -13.80 -12.87 16.04
CA LEU A 186 -12.60 -12.45 16.77
C LEU A 186 -12.71 -12.90 18.23
N VAL A 187 -11.63 -13.45 18.78
CA VAL A 187 -11.60 -14.00 20.13
C VAL A 187 -10.74 -13.14 21.04
N PHE A 188 -11.31 -12.72 22.17
CA PHE A 188 -10.64 -11.95 23.19
C PHE A 188 -10.62 -12.71 24.53
N LEU A 189 -9.53 -12.58 25.26
CA LEU A 189 -9.40 -12.98 26.65
C LEU A 189 -9.78 -11.82 27.57
N ALA A 190 -10.63 -12.06 28.57
CA ALA A 190 -10.87 -11.08 29.62
C ALA A 190 -9.71 -11.09 30.62
N VAL A 191 -8.87 -10.05 30.60
CA VAL A 191 -7.71 -9.93 31.50
C VAL A 191 -8.20 -9.78 32.94
N GLY A 192 -7.62 -10.57 33.85
CA GLY A 192 -8.04 -10.63 35.26
C GLY A 192 -9.22 -11.57 35.54
N ARG A 193 -9.85 -12.18 34.52
CA ARG A 193 -10.92 -13.17 34.71
C ARG A 193 -10.52 -14.53 34.12
N ARG A 194 -10.29 -15.51 35.00
CA ARG A 194 -9.79 -16.83 34.59
C ARG A 194 -10.82 -17.57 33.72
N GLY A 195 -10.38 -18.00 32.53
CA GLY A 195 -11.17 -18.82 31.62
C GLY A 195 -12.32 -18.10 30.89
N LYS A 196 -12.47 -16.78 31.10
CA LYS A 196 -13.53 -15.99 30.49
C LYS A 196 -13.09 -15.37 29.16
N ARG A 197 -13.96 -15.44 28.16
CA ARG A 197 -13.67 -14.96 26.80
C ARG A 197 -14.79 -14.04 26.32
N ALA A 198 -14.43 -13.17 25.39
CA ALA A 198 -15.39 -12.36 24.68
C ALA A 198 -15.20 -12.54 23.17
N PHE A 199 -16.29 -12.45 22.43
CA PHE A 199 -16.33 -12.72 21.00
C PHE A 199 -16.94 -11.54 20.26
N ILE A 200 -16.36 -11.22 19.11
CA ILE A 200 -17.01 -10.35 18.12
C ILE A 200 -17.27 -11.20 16.89
N ASP A 201 -18.53 -11.38 16.52
CA ASP A 201 -18.88 -12.17 15.33
C ASP A 201 -18.70 -11.34 14.06
N LEU A 202 -18.27 -12.00 12.99
CA LEU A 202 -18.00 -11.43 11.68
C LEU A 202 -18.99 -11.99 10.64
N ASP A 203 -19.45 -11.14 9.73
CA ASP A 203 -20.18 -11.59 8.54
C ASP A 203 -19.24 -12.13 7.43
N GLN A 204 -19.82 -12.58 6.32
CA GLN A 204 -19.07 -13.11 5.17
C GLN A 204 -18.15 -12.07 4.49
N ASP A 205 -18.38 -10.78 4.74
CA ASP A 205 -17.57 -9.67 4.24
C ASP A 205 -16.47 -9.24 5.25
N GLY A 206 -16.45 -9.82 6.45
CA GLY A 206 -15.55 -9.47 7.54
C GLY A 206 -16.02 -8.27 8.38
N ARG A 207 -17.32 -7.95 8.35
CA ARG A 207 -17.93 -6.89 9.16
C ARG A 207 -18.30 -7.40 10.54
N MET A 208 -18.00 -6.61 11.56
CA MET A 208 -18.36 -6.91 12.96
C MET A 208 -19.86 -6.70 13.18
N VAL A 209 -20.60 -7.77 13.48
CA VAL A 209 -22.07 -7.72 13.58
C VAL A 209 -22.59 -7.76 15.01
N SER A 210 -21.91 -8.46 15.90
CA SER A 210 -22.34 -8.63 17.29
C SER A 210 -21.15 -8.79 18.23
N TYR A 211 -21.34 -8.34 19.48
CA TYR A 211 -20.40 -8.55 20.57
C TYR A 211 -21.08 -9.38 21.65
N SER A 212 -20.47 -10.51 22.04
CA SER A 212 -21.06 -11.45 23.00
C SER A 212 -20.97 -10.98 24.46
N GLY A 213 -20.13 -9.99 24.76
CA GLY A 213 -19.69 -9.74 26.12
C GLY A 213 -18.81 -10.85 26.67
N ILE A 214 -18.46 -10.75 27.96
CA ILE A 214 -17.66 -11.75 28.67
C ILE A 214 -18.54 -12.93 29.07
N ALA A 215 -18.26 -14.10 28.52
CA ALA A 215 -18.93 -15.37 28.87
C ALA A 215 -17.96 -16.32 29.58
#